data_AF-A0AA91GJH6-F1
#
_entry.id   AF-A0AA91GJH6-F1
#
_cell.length_a   1.000
_cell.length_b   1.000
_cell.length_c   1.000
_cell.angle_alpha   90.00
_cell.angle_beta   90.00
_cell.angle_gamma   90.00
#
_symmetry.space_group_name_H-M   'P 1'
#
loop_
_entity.id
_entity.type
_entity.pdbx_description
1 polymer ?
#
loop_
_entity_poly.entity_id
_entity_poly.type
_entity_poly.pdbx_seq_one_letter_code
_entity_poly.pdbx_strand_id
1 'polypeptide(L)'
;MRFKNIRDGVEKMDFFNGWINHSMGLNGRDNLDKSDSIWNNEYKIMKNSFIEKGTLLYRVHAGGYSEPIFEHYEDYGSRKSEKFNEDYKNWKDSQSVDKIRWDNHWVSFTKSIDVIGSAYFGDKLLRGFVIVIESDKAIDISWQKTNGFNECEVVAPMNKNTCLEILQFEDFIKKYGTGNSYYEKCRNVTKKDQ
;
A
#
# COMPACT_ATOMS: atom_id res chain seq x y z
N MET A 1 -28.31 30.44 7.19
CA MET A 1 -28.13 29.05 6.69
C MET A 1 -27.03 28.91 5.61
N ARG A 2 -25.98 29.75 5.58
CA ARG A 2 -24.89 29.71 4.56
C ARG A 2 -23.50 29.32 5.09
N PHE A 3 -23.32 29.21 6.41
CA PHE A 3 -22.00 28.98 7.01
C PHE A 3 -21.63 27.50 7.21
N LYS A 4 -22.60 26.58 7.18
CA LYS A 4 -22.34 25.14 7.34
C LYS A 4 -21.63 24.56 6.10
N ASN A 5 -22.16 24.87 4.91
CA ASN A 5 -21.64 24.35 3.64
C ASN A 5 -20.21 24.81 3.30
N ILE A 6 -19.77 25.98 3.78
CA ILE A 6 -18.40 26.46 3.53
C ILE A 6 -17.42 25.72 4.43
N ARG A 7 -17.76 25.53 5.71
CA ARG A 7 -16.92 24.80 6.67
C ARG A 7 -16.81 23.31 6.31
N ASP A 8 -17.92 22.71 5.92
CA ASP A 8 -17.95 21.31 5.45
C ASP A 8 -17.12 21.13 4.16
N GLY A 9 -17.09 22.14 3.28
CA GLY A 9 -16.26 22.13 2.07
C GLY A 9 -14.76 22.26 2.35
N VAL A 10 -14.37 23.08 3.32
CA VAL A 10 -12.96 23.25 3.73
C VAL A 10 -12.45 21.99 4.44
N GLU A 11 -13.19 21.45 5.40
CA GLU A 11 -12.80 20.21 6.11
C GLU A 11 -12.68 19.01 5.16
N LYS A 12 -13.53 18.95 4.13
CA LYS A 12 -13.47 17.94 3.07
C LYS A 12 -12.22 18.09 2.20
N MET A 13 -11.89 19.31 1.79
CA MET A 13 -10.68 19.59 1.00
C MET A 13 -9.42 19.23 1.77
N ASP A 14 -9.37 19.56 3.06
CA ASP A 14 -8.26 19.23 3.95
C ASP A 14 -8.11 17.71 4.13
N PHE A 15 -9.22 16.97 4.23
CA PHE A 15 -9.21 15.50 4.26
C PHE A 15 -8.56 14.91 3.00
N PHE A 16 -8.98 15.33 1.80
CA PHE A 16 -8.40 14.81 0.56
C PHE A 16 -6.95 15.21 0.38
N ASN A 17 -6.62 16.48 0.64
CA ASN A 17 -5.24 16.94 0.58
C ASN A 17 -4.34 16.17 1.56
N GLY A 18 -4.83 15.91 2.77
CA GLY A 18 -4.14 15.08 3.75
C GLY A 18 -3.93 13.66 3.24
N TRP A 19 -4.95 13.07 2.60
CA TRP A 19 -4.88 11.72 2.05
C TRP A 19 -3.89 11.61 0.87
N ILE A 20 -4.08 12.41 -0.18
CA ILE A 20 -3.30 12.35 -1.43
C ILE A 20 -1.82 12.66 -1.19
N ASN A 21 -1.53 13.52 -0.21
CA ASN A 21 -0.15 13.89 0.10
C ASN A 21 0.50 12.96 1.13
N HIS A 22 -0.28 12.12 1.80
CA HIS A 22 0.26 11.05 2.62
C HIS A 22 0.69 9.89 1.72
N SER A 23 1.80 9.24 2.06
CA SER A 23 2.23 8.06 1.31
C SER A 23 1.41 6.85 1.69
N MET A 24 1.24 5.88 0.79
CA MET A 24 0.79 4.55 1.22
C MET A 24 1.74 4.02 2.31
N GLY A 25 1.19 3.86 3.51
CA GLY A 25 1.95 3.60 4.74
C GLY A 25 1.43 2.38 5.51
N LEU A 26 2.24 1.96 6.49
CA LEU A 26 2.09 0.73 7.27
C LEU A 26 1.11 0.82 8.44
N ASN A 27 0.83 2.03 8.89
CA ASN A 27 0.10 2.22 10.13
C ASN A 27 -1.40 2.08 9.88
N GLY A 28 -2.05 1.32 10.78
CA GLY A 28 -3.50 1.36 10.90
C GLY A 28 -3.96 2.79 11.15
N ARG A 29 -5.16 3.12 10.68
CA ARG A 29 -5.76 4.44 10.88
C ARG A 29 -6.75 4.39 12.02
N ASP A 30 -6.76 5.45 12.81
CA ASP A 30 -7.80 5.71 13.81
C ASP A 30 -9.00 6.41 13.15
N ASN A 31 -10.18 6.33 13.78
CA ASN A 31 -11.43 6.97 13.33
C ASN A 31 -11.93 6.54 11.93
N LEU A 32 -11.92 5.23 11.66
CA LEU A 32 -12.36 4.64 10.39
C LEU A 32 -13.76 5.11 9.98
N ASP A 33 -14.73 5.11 10.90
CA ASP A 33 -16.13 5.48 10.64
C ASP A 33 -16.30 6.83 9.92
N LYS A 34 -15.58 7.88 10.36
CA LYS A 34 -15.66 9.20 9.73
C LYS A 34 -15.04 9.16 8.32
N SER A 35 -13.86 8.56 8.19
CA SER A 35 -13.17 8.48 6.90
C SER A 35 -13.94 7.64 5.87
N ASP A 36 -14.54 6.54 6.32
CA ASP A 36 -15.33 5.64 5.49
C ASP A 36 -16.64 6.30 5.06
N SER A 37 -17.27 7.10 5.92
CA SER A 37 -18.45 7.90 5.56
C SER A 37 -18.12 8.92 4.46
N ILE A 38 -16.97 9.60 4.55
CA ILE A 38 -16.52 10.54 3.51
C ILE A 38 -16.32 9.81 2.18
N TRP A 39 -15.57 8.71 2.17
CA TRP A 39 -15.31 7.95 0.94
C TRP A 39 -16.57 7.34 0.33
N ASN A 40 -17.49 6.81 1.16
CA ASN A 40 -18.78 6.32 0.67
C ASN A 40 -19.62 7.42 0.01
N ASN A 41 -19.54 8.66 0.50
CA ASN A 41 -20.22 9.79 -0.12
C ASN A 41 -19.55 10.21 -1.43
N GLU A 42 -18.21 10.26 -1.49
CA GLU A 42 -17.51 10.55 -2.75
C GLU A 42 -17.76 9.51 -3.83
N TYR A 43 -17.77 8.23 -3.45
CA TYR A 43 -18.08 7.15 -4.38
C TYR A 43 -19.45 7.35 -5.04
N LYS A 44 -20.44 7.90 -4.33
CA LYS A 44 -21.77 8.19 -4.91
C LYS A 44 -21.75 9.37 -5.89
N ILE A 45 -20.76 10.26 -5.79
CA ILE A 45 -20.68 11.52 -6.55
C ILE A 45 -19.74 11.38 -7.76
N MET A 46 -18.60 10.71 -7.62
CA MET A 46 -17.49 10.72 -8.60
C MET A 46 -17.65 9.72 -9.74
N LYS A 47 -18.62 9.95 -10.64
CA LYS A 47 -18.91 9.02 -11.74
C LYS A 47 -17.79 8.76 -12.76
N ASN A 48 -16.90 9.73 -12.97
CA ASN A 48 -15.86 9.66 -14.01
C ASN A 48 -14.48 9.20 -13.49
N SER A 49 -14.37 8.91 -12.19
CA SER A 49 -13.11 8.49 -11.55
C SER A 49 -13.20 7.07 -11.04
N PHE A 50 -14.20 6.31 -11.48
CA PHE A 50 -14.31 4.90 -11.14
C PHE A 50 -13.29 4.08 -11.91
N ILE A 51 -12.76 3.09 -11.23
CA ILE A 51 -12.01 2.02 -11.86
C ILE A 51 -12.99 1.04 -12.50
N GLU A 52 -12.64 0.53 -13.68
CA GLU A 52 -13.44 -0.48 -14.36
C GLU A 52 -13.56 -1.74 -13.50
N LYS A 53 -14.78 -2.30 -13.45
CA LYS A 53 -15.04 -3.55 -12.73
C LYS A 53 -14.13 -4.66 -13.28
N GLY A 54 -13.50 -5.42 -12.39
CA GLY A 54 -12.54 -6.45 -12.77
C GLY A 54 -11.08 -5.99 -12.77
N THR A 55 -10.83 -4.70 -12.57
CA THR A 55 -9.45 -4.22 -12.38
C THR A 55 -8.92 -4.71 -11.04
N LEU A 56 -7.75 -5.35 -11.08
CA LEU A 56 -7.04 -5.76 -9.88
C LEU A 56 -6.40 -4.56 -9.19
N LEU A 57 -6.56 -4.52 -7.87
CA LEU A 57 -5.96 -3.52 -7.00
C LEU A 57 -5.00 -4.20 -6.05
N TYR A 58 -3.90 -3.51 -5.77
CA TYR A 58 -2.79 -4.08 -5.02
C TYR A 58 -2.48 -3.21 -3.82
N ARG A 59 -2.40 -3.81 -2.65
CA ARG A 59 -1.94 -3.14 -1.43
C ARG A 59 -0.71 -3.83 -0.90
N VAL A 60 0.35 -3.05 -0.76
CA VAL A 60 1.63 -3.51 -0.25
C VAL A 60 1.69 -3.36 1.26
N HIS A 61 2.37 -4.30 1.90
CA HIS A 61 2.62 -4.28 3.34
C HIS A 61 4.10 -4.57 3.60
N ALA A 62 4.65 -3.94 4.64
CA ALA A 62 5.87 -4.42 5.27
C ALA A 62 5.55 -5.73 5.98
N GLY A 63 6.51 -6.65 5.98
CA GLY A 63 6.35 -8.05 6.37
C GLY A 63 7.25 -8.89 5.47
N GLY A 64 7.11 -10.21 5.45
CA GLY A 64 7.70 -11.04 4.39
C GLY A 64 9.22 -11.11 4.28
N TYR A 65 9.98 -10.41 5.14
CA TYR A 65 11.37 -10.78 5.37
C TYR A 65 11.35 -12.16 6.00
N SER A 66 12.12 -13.09 5.46
CA SER A 66 12.54 -14.27 6.22
C SER A 66 12.99 -13.82 7.61
N GLU A 67 12.65 -14.59 8.63
CA GLU A 67 13.07 -14.32 10.00
C GLU A 67 14.53 -13.85 10.02
N PRO A 68 14.84 -12.68 10.60
CA PRO A 68 16.22 -12.19 10.66
C PRO A 68 17.15 -13.27 11.23
N ILE A 69 18.28 -13.49 10.57
CA ILE A 69 19.30 -14.47 10.98
C ILE A 69 20.40 -13.68 11.69
N PHE A 70 20.65 -13.99 12.96
CA PHE A 70 21.57 -13.21 13.81
C PHE A 70 22.98 -13.11 13.23
N GLU A 71 23.44 -14.18 12.57
CA GLU A 71 24.75 -14.30 11.91
C GLU A 71 24.90 -13.35 10.72
N HIS A 72 23.82 -12.84 10.13
CA HIS A 72 23.90 -11.85 9.04
C HIS A 72 24.26 -10.44 9.55
N TYR A 73 24.30 -10.23 10.86
CA TYR A 73 24.56 -8.93 11.49
C TYR A 73 26.00 -8.80 12.02
N GLU A 74 26.90 -9.74 11.72
CA GLU A 74 28.30 -9.70 12.22
C GLU A 74 29.02 -8.38 11.89
N ASP A 75 28.76 -7.83 10.70
CA ASP A 75 29.39 -6.59 10.22
C ASP A 75 28.94 -5.34 11.01
N TYR A 76 27.91 -5.45 11.85
CA TYR A 76 27.47 -4.36 12.74
C TYR A 76 28.29 -4.29 14.03
N GLY A 77 29.22 -5.23 14.28
CA GLY A 77 30.12 -5.21 15.43
C GLY A 77 29.36 -5.10 16.76
N SER A 78 29.69 -4.11 17.59
CA SER A 78 29.04 -3.90 18.89
C SER A 78 27.53 -3.58 18.79
N ARG A 79 27.04 -3.16 17.62
CA ARG A 79 25.61 -2.86 17.38
C ARG A 79 24.82 -4.05 16.84
N LYS A 80 25.48 -5.20 16.64
CA LYS A 80 24.86 -6.43 16.11
C LYS A 80 23.56 -6.79 16.83
N SER A 81 23.60 -6.88 18.16
CA SER A 81 22.44 -7.25 18.96
C SER A 81 21.33 -6.20 18.94
N GLU A 82 21.69 -4.91 18.94
CA GLU A 82 20.72 -3.82 18.84
C GLU A 82 19.98 -3.88 17.50
N LYS A 83 20.73 -4.02 16.40
CA LYS A 83 20.15 -4.01 15.05
C LYS A 83 19.31 -5.25 14.77
N PHE A 84 19.80 -6.43 15.17
CA PHE A 84 19.02 -7.66 15.09
C PHE A 84 17.72 -7.57 15.88
N ASN A 85 17.76 -7.07 17.12
CA ASN A 85 16.55 -6.96 17.94
C ASN A 85 15.53 -5.97 17.35
N GLU A 86 16.00 -4.87 16.76
CA GLU A 86 15.15 -3.93 16.04
C GLU A 86 14.47 -4.61 14.85
N ASP A 87 15.23 -5.27 13.99
CA ASP A 87 14.72 -5.93 12.78
C ASP A 87 13.85 -7.15 13.11
N TYR A 88 14.18 -7.93 14.14
CA TYR A 88 13.39 -9.06 14.62
C TYR A 88 12.09 -8.59 15.27
N LYS A 89 12.13 -7.51 16.06
CA LYS A 89 10.92 -6.88 16.60
C LYS A 89 10.06 -6.34 15.47
N ASN A 90 10.65 -5.65 14.49
CA ASN A 90 9.94 -5.18 13.32
C ASN A 90 9.35 -6.36 12.54
N TRP A 91 10.06 -7.46 12.33
CA TRP A 91 9.54 -8.67 11.70
C TRP A 91 8.33 -9.25 12.47
N LYS A 92 8.45 -9.39 13.79
CA LYS A 92 7.40 -9.91 14.67
C LYS A 92 6.19 -8.98 14.77
N ASP A 93 6.43 -7.67 14.75
CA ASP A 93 5.44 -6.62 14.92
C ASP A 93 4.82 -6.17 13.58
N SER A 94 5.51 -6.34 12.44
CA SER A 94 5.11 -5.93 11.08
C SER A 94 3.96 -6.73 10.48
N GLN A 95 3.12 -7.31 11.33
CA GLN A 95 1.75 -7.71 11.04
C GLN A 95 1.66 -8.96 10.15
N SER A 96 1.60 -10.10 10.84
CA SER A 96 1.03 -11.34 10.29
C SER A 96 -0.22 -11.01 9.47
N VAL A 97 -0.39 -11.73 8.35
CA VAL A 97 -1.63 -11.75 7.55
C VAL A 97 -2.88 -11.83 8.43
N ASP A 98 -2.78 -12.50 9.59
CA ASP A 98 -3.86 -12.65 10.56
C ASP A 98 -4.30 -11.36 11.27
N LYS A 99 -3.45 -10.31 11.26
CA LYS A 99 -3.76 -9.00 11.86
C LYS A 99 -4.45 -8.03 10.88
N ILE A 100 -4.61 -8.44 9.61
CA ILE A 100 -5.29 -7.61 8.61
C ILE A 100 -6.76 -7.49 8.97
N ARG A 101 -7.25 -6.25 9.12
CA ARG A 101 -8.67 -5.96 9.35
C ARG A 101 -9.45 -6.04 8.04
N TRP A 102 -10.49 -6.86 8.03
CA TRP A 102 -11.40 -7.06 6.89
C TRP A 102 -12.82 -6.57 7.18
N ASP A 103 -12.91 -5.42 7.84
CA ASP A 103 -14.16 -4.77 8.27
C ASP A 103 -14.67 -3.74 7.23
N ASN A 104 -14.25 -3.87 5.96
CA ASN A 104 -14.75 -3.09 4.83
C ASN A 104 -14.42 -1.57 4.91
N HIS A 105 -13.41 -1.19 5.69
CA HIS A 105 -12.91 0.18 5.75
C HIS A 105 -12.17 0.57 4.46
N TRP A 106 -12.27 1.84 4.04
CA TRP A 106 -11.68 2.34 2.79
C TRP A 106 -10.19 2.59 2.96
N VAL A 107 -9.34 1.94 2.17
CA VAL A 107 -7.89 2.10 2.22
C VAL A 107 -7.30 2.36 0.85
N SER A 108 -6.05 2.85 0.83
CA SER A 108 -5.27 3.04 -0.38
C SER A 108 -4.77 1.72 -0.96
N PHE A 109 -4.86 1.62 -2.27
CA PHE A 109 -4.28 0.61 -3.14
C PHE A 109 -3.53 1.31 -4.26
N THR A 110 -2.76 0.55 -5.03
CA THR A 110 -2.29 0.95 -6.34
C THR A 110 -2.87 0.04 -7.41
N LYS A 111 -3.09 0.58 -8.60
CA LYS A 111 -3.43 -0.19 -9.81
C LYS A 111 -2.20 -0.60 -10.62
N SER A 112 -0.99 -0.23 -10.18
CA SER A 112 0.24 -0.41 -10.95
C SER A 112 1.22 -1.37 -10.27
N ILE A 113 1.49 -2.49 -10.93
CA ILE A 113 2.52 -3.46 -10.52
C ILE A 113 3.92 -2.83 -10.59
N ASP A 114 4.18 -2.02 -11.61
CA ASP A 114 5.48 -1.35 -11.79
C ASP A 114 5.80 -0.39 -10.66
N VAL A 115 4.76 0.26 -10.13
CA VAL A 115 4.85 1.10 -8.93
C VAL A 115 5.26 0.25 -7.73
N ILE A 116 4.65 -0.92 -7.52
CA ILE A 116 5.02 -1.82 -6.41
C ILE A 116 6.47 -2.28 -6.50
N GLY A 117 6.94 -2.61 -7.71
CA GLY A 117 8.33 -2.97 -7.97
C GLY A 117 9.31 -1.78 -8.04
N SER A 118 8.87 -0.55 -7.79
CA SER A 118 9.73 0.66 -7.85
C SER A 118 10.65 0.78 -6.63
N ALA A 119 11.80 1.43 -6.78
CA ALA A 119 12.73 1.71 -5.67
C ALA A 119 12.02 2.38 -4.48
N TYR A 120 11.06 3.28 -4.76
CA TYR A 120 10.28 3.99 -3.75
C TYR A 120 9.62 3.06 -2.71
N PHE A 121 9.00 1.96 -3.13
CA PHE A 121 8.41 0.99 -2.20
C PHE A 121 9.47 0.08 -1.53
N GLY A 122 10.62 -0.12 -2.19
CA GLY A 122 11.76 -0.81 -1.60
C GLY A 122 12.38 -0.01 -0.45
N ASP A 123 12.64 1.27 -0.67
CA ASP A 123 13.25 2.19 0.31
C ASP A 123 12.38 2.38 1.56
N LYS A 124 11.07 2.17 1.42
CA LYS A 124 10.09 2.22 2.51
C LYS A 124 9.87 0.87 3.20
N LEU A 125 10.63 -0.16 2.81
CA LEU A 125 10.51 -1.53 3.33
C LEU A 125 9.10 -2.13 3.15
N LEU A 126 8.39 -1.72 2.10
CA LEU A 126 7.00 -2.13 1.80
C LEU A 126 6.90 -3.35 0.88
N ARG A 127 7.99 -4.10 0.70
CA ARG A 127 8.06 -5.26 -0.21
C ARG A 127 7.98 -6.60 0.54
N GLY A 128 7.09 -6.67 1.52
CA GLY A 128 6.87 -7.88 2.28
C GLY A 128 5.92 -8.83 1.59
N PHE A 129 4.64 -8.47 1.63
CA PHE A 129 3.59 -9.17 0.90
C PHE A 129 2.67 -8.16 0.22
N VAL A 130 1.92 -8.66 -0.76
CA VAL A 130 0.96 -7.90 -1.55
C VAL A 130 -0.40 -8.56 -1.41
N ILE A 131 -1.39 -7.76 -1.04
CA ILE A 131 -2.80 -8.14 -1.05
C ILE A 131 -3.35 -7.78 -2.41
N VAL A 132 -3.92 -8.77 -3.10
CA VAL A 132 -4.56 -8.61 -4.40
C VAL A 132 -6.07 -8.68 -4.20
N ILE A 133 -6.77 -7.62 -4.61
CA ILE A 133 -8.23 -7.56 -4.54
C ILE A 133 -8.85 -7.24 -5.90
N GLU A 134 -10.09 -7.66 -6.10
CA GLU A 134 -10.97 -7.22 -7.18
C GLU A 134 -12.16 -6.49 -6.56
N SER A 135 -12.08 -5.16 -6.45
CA SER A 135 -13.11 -4.37 -5.77
C SER A 135 -14.28 -4.03 -6.70
N ASP A 136 -15.50 -4.10 -6.18
CA ASP A 136 -16.70 -3.56 -6.82
C ASP A 136 -16.84 -2.04 -6.65
N LYS A 137 -16.09 -1.46 -5.71
CA LYS A 137 -16.08 -0.03 -5.36
C LYS A 137 -14.66 0.47 -5.30
N ALA A 138 -14.29 1.38 -6.20
CA ALA A 138 -12.96 1.97 -6.20
C ALA A 138 -13.02 3.36 -6.82
N ILE A 139 -12.20 4.26 -6.27
CA ILE A 139 -12.04 5.63 -6.77
C ILE A 139 -10.58 5.85 -7.11
N ASP A 140 -10.30 6.19 -8.37
CA ASP A 140 -8.99 6.61 -8.83
C ASP A 140 -8.73 8.05 -8.41
N ILE A 141 -7.71 8.23 -7.57
CA ILE A 141 -7.24 9.54 -7.10
C ILE A 141 -5.84 9.88 -7.60
N SER A 142 -5.27 9.03 -8.46
CA SER A 142 -3.90 9.21 -8.98
C SER A 142 -3.71 10.51 -9.75
N TRP A 143 -4.76 11.01 -10.39
CA TRP A 143 -4.75 12.29 -11.12
C TRP A 143 -4.61 13.51 -10.21
N GLN A 144 -4.91 13.38 -8.91
CA GLN A 144 -4.82 14.47 -7.94
C GLN A 144 -3.40 14.66 -7.40
N LYS A 145 -2.51 13.67 -7.61
CA LYS A 145 -1.12 13.73 -7.19
C LYS A 145 -0.33 14.65 -8.12
N THR A 146 -0.20 15.92 -7.71
CA THR A 146 0.53 16.94 -8.48
C THR A 146 2.01 17.05 -8.11
N ASN A 147 2.40 16.54 -6.93
CA ASN A 147 3.77 16.60 -6.41
C ASN A 147 4.20 15.26 -5.78
N GLY A 148 5.49 14.93 -5.90
CA GLY A 148 6.08 13.71 -5.34
C GLY A 148 5.90 12.48 -6.23
N PHE A 149 6.25 11.31 -5.70
CA PHE A 149 6.11 10.05 -6.42
C PHE A 149 4.62 9.70 -6.62
N ASN A 150 4.23 9.40 -7.87
CA ASN A 150 2.87 8.99 -8.19
C ASN A 150 2.71 7.49 -7.92
N GLU A 151 2.05 7.16 -6.81
CA GLU A 151 1.78 5.79 -6.42
C GLU A 151 0.65 5.12 -7.25
N CYS A 152 0.09 5.83 -8.23
CA CYS A 152 -1.10 5.42 -8.98
C CYS A 152 -2.24 5.02 -8.04
N GLU A 153 -2.46 5.87 -7.04
CA GLU A 153 -3.31 5.56 -5.89
C GLU A 153 -4.79 5.44 -6.28
N VAL A 154 -5.40 4.37 -5.77
CA VAL A 154 -6.84 4.07 -5.86
C VAL A 154 -7.33 3.78 -4.46
N VAL A 155 -8.47 4.35 -4.06
CA VAL A 155 -9.07 4.07 -2.75
C VAL A 155 -10.22 3.09 -2.93
N ALA A 156 -10.23 2.02 -2.12
CA ALA A 156 -11.23 0.95 -2.18
C ALA A 156 -11.48 0.36 -0.78
N PRO A 157 -12.64 -0.27 -0.53
CA PRO A 157 -12.91 -0.93 0.75
C PRO A 157 -12.12 -2.24 0.90
N MET A 158 -11.58 -2.45 2.10
CA MET A 158 -10.83 -3.64 2.49
C MET A 158 -11.79 -4.76 2.92
N ASN A 159 -12.25 -5.55 1.94
CA ASN A 159 -13.24 -6.61 2.14
C ASN A 159 -12.64 -7.99 1.86
N LYS A 160 -12.84 -8.96 2.77
CA LYS A 160 -12.30 -10.30 2.58
C LYS A 160 -12.87 -10.99 1.35
N ASN A 161 -14.12 -10.67 0.98
CA ASN A 161 -14.80 -11.29 -0.17
C ASN A 161 -14.26 -10.79 -1.51
N THR A 162 -13.59 -9.63 -1.55
CA THR A 162 -12.92 -9.11 -2.75
C THR A 162 -11.45 -9.50 -2.80
N CYS A 163 -10.92 -10.10 -1.73
CA CYS A 163 -9.54 -10.59 -1.66
C CYS A 163 -9.38 -11.86 -2.50
N LEU A 164 -8.58 -11.78 -3.55
CA LEU A 164 -8.23 -12.93 -4.37
C LEU A 164 -7.11 -13.73 -3.71
N GLU A 165 -6.06 -13.05 -3.27
CA GLU A 165 -4.89 -13.68 -2.69
C GLU A 165 -4.00 -12.69 -1.93
N ILE A 166 -3.12 -13.25 -1.11
CA ILE A 166 -2.08 -12.54 -0.39
C ILE A 166 -0.79 -13.28 -0.68
N LEU A 167 0.14 -12.63 -1.37
CA LEU A 167 1.38 -13.25 -1.83
C LEU A 167 2.58 -12.57 -1.20
N GLN A 168 3.62 -13.34 -0.91
CA GLN A 168 4.94 -12.76 -0.68
C GLN A 168 5.36 -11.93 -1.91
N PHE A 169 6.10 -10.85 -1.68
CA PHE A 169 6.43 -9.89 -2.75
C PHE A 169 7.10 -10.57 -3.96
N GLU A 170 8.01 -11.52 -3.74
CA GLU A 170 8.66 -12.22 -4.84
C GLU A 170 7.68 -13.07 -5.67
N ASP A 171 6.75 -13.77 -5.01
CA ASP A 171 5.71 -14.56 -5.68
C ASP A 171 4.73 -13.66 -6.43
N PHE A 172 4.41 -12.50 -5.85
CA PHE A 172 3.61 -11.48 -6.52
C PHE A 172 4.30 -10.99 -7.81
N ILE A 173 5.58 -10.61 -7.76
CA ILE A 173 6.32 -10.18 -8.95
C ILE A 173 6.43 -11.31 -9.97
N LYS A 174 6.63 -12.56 -9.54
CA LYS A 174 6.67 -13.71 -10.45
C LYS A 174 5.34 -13.93 -11.18
N LYS A 175 4.21 -13.73 -10.50
CA LYS A 175 2.87 -13.98 -11.04
C LYS A 175 2.32 -12.80 -11.85
N TYR A 176 2.51 -11.58 -11.36
CA TYR A 176 1.90 -10.36 -11.91
C TYR A 176 2.90 -9.41 -12.55
N GLY A 177 4.21 -9.64 -12.38
CA GLY A 177 5.27 -8.78 -12.92
C GLY A 177 5.14 -8.54 -14.41
N THR A 178 5.50 -7.33 -14.83
CA THR A 178 5.43 -6.92 -16.23
C THR A 178 6.80 -6.93 -16.92
N GLY A 179 7.87 -7.17 -16.15
CA GLY A 179 9.26 -7.01 -16.57
C GLY A 179 9.75 -5.55 -16.57
N ASN A 180 8.91 -4.56 -16.28
CA ASN A 180 9.24 -3.15 -16.44
C ASN A 180 9.66 -2.46 -15.15
N SER A 181 9.36 -3.05 -13.99
CA SER A 181 9.65 -2.45 -12.69
C SER A 181 11.15 -2.37 -12.41
N TYR A 182 11.53 -1.46 -11.50
CA TYR A 182 12.93 -1.31 -11.07
C TYR A 182 13.48 -2.62 -10.49
N TYR A 183 12.71 -3.29 -9.61
CA TYR A 183 13.10 -4.56 -9.00
C TYR A 183 13.40 -5.64 -10.05
N GLU A 184 12.52 -5.81 -11.04
CA GLU A 184 12.70 -6.80 -12.10
C GLU A 184 13.93 -6.51 -12.96
N LYS A 185 14.18 -5.24 -13.28
CA LYS A 185 15.37 -4.81 -14.04
C LYS A 185 16.66 -5.10 -13.27
N CYS A 186 16.72 -4.78 -11.98
CA CYS A 186 17.90 -5.04 -11.16
C CYS A 186 18.18 -6.55 -10.99
N ARG A 187 17.14 -7.38 -10.83
CA ARG A 187 17.28 -8.85 -10.71
C ARG A 187 17.76 -9.51 -12.00
N ASN A 188 17.36 -8.99 -13.16
CA ASN A 188 17.76 -9.54 -14.45
C ASN A 188 19.20 -9.18 -14.84
N VAL A 189 19.75 -8.06 -14.33
CA VAL A 189 21.18 -7.75 -14.47
C VAL A 189 22.02 -8.77 -13.72
N THR A 190 21.65 -9.08 -12.47
CA THR A 190 22.39 -10.04 -11.62
C THR A 190 22.39 -11.47 -12.15
N LYS A 191 21.38 -11.88 -12.93
CA LYS A 191 21.33 -13.21 -13.57
C LYS A 191 22.14 -13.31 -14.86
N LYS A 192 22.49 -12.19 -15.51
CA LYS A 192 23.33 -12.21 -16.72
C LYS A 192 24.83 -12.26 -16.41
N ASP A 193 25.19 -11.91 -15.18
CA ASP A 193 26.57 -11.89 -14.68
C ASP A 193 26.92 -13.18 -13.89
N GLN A 194 26.09 -14.22 -13.97
CA GLN A 194 26.32 -15.59 -13.44
C GLN A 194 26.32 -16.60 -14.59
#